data_AF-A0A518FPT0-F1
#
_entry.id   AF-A0A518FPT0-F1
#
_cell.length_a   1.000
_cell.length_b   1.000
_cell.length_c   1.000
_cell.angle_alpha   90.00
_cell.angle_beta   90.00
_cell.angle_gamma   90.00
#
_symmetry.space_group_name_H-M   'P 1'
#
loop_
_entity.id
_entity.type
_entity.pdbx_description
1 polymer ?
#
loop_
_entity_poly.entity_id
_entity_poly.type
_entity_poly.pdbx_seq_one_letter_code
_entity_poly.pdbx_strand_id
1 'polypeptide(L)'
;MNHQRWITLGVVGLIILLLIALVMPAIQQAREAARRQTSKNNLKQIGLAFHNYYDAHRCLPPGGTIREDGTAMHGWLTMLLPYFDNDPLYNSIHFDESWQSRNNHFRCETSKRFFLIPGVAAQYSSTGYALTHYLGNPHLLYRNSSVNIEQMKHGTVHTWLAGEATGHYQPWAYPFNWRPLGTKLCADPDSFGYPVWRGGHLLLADGSTHFFAQETSPEILKRLAAAPPVPTAEQRAVPEKVFETQGFYWAVEKLESDPTNRRSFFVDILRNQRRQPLQLEVSYSIKPTEQEERGEILQVECYPLGCFLAHIDADTDIPQTLKSSALSQATSPEQFQANVKRLQQLQKDLPKQDSHD
;
A
#
# COMPACT_ATOMS: atom_id res chain seq x y z
N MET A 1 -58.12 16.53 -21.61
CA MET A 1 -56.94 17.25 -21.05
C MET A 1 -55.89 16.35 -20.36
N ASN A 2 -56.24 15.17 -19.81
CA ASN A 2 -55.25 14.33 -19.11
C ASN A 2 -54.30 13.53 -20.03
N HIS A 3 -54.73 13.10 -21.21
CA HIS A 3 -53.92 12.24 -22.09
C HIS A 3 -52.71 12.94 -22.71
N GLN A 4 -52.84 14.24 -23.01
CA GLN A 4 -51.76 15.04 -23.60
C GLN A 4 -50.65 15.34 -22.58
N ARG A 5 -51.00 15.47 -21.29
CA ARG A 5 -50.04 15.62 -20.19
C ARG A 5 -49.17 14.38 -20.02
N TRP A 6 -49.75 13.18 -20.11
CA TRP A 6 -48.98 11.93 -20.04
C TRP A 6 -48.02 11.75 -21.21
N ILE A 7 -48.43 12.12 -22.43
CA ILE A 7 -47.56 12.07 -23.62
C ILE A 7 -46.38 13.02 -23.44
N THR A 8 -46.61 14.28 -23.05
CA THR A 8 -45.52 15.24 -22.85
C THR A 8 -44.54 14.81 -21.74
N LEU A 9 -45.05 14.30 -20.62
CA LEU A 9 -44.19 13.75 -19.55
C LEU A 9 -43.37 12.55 -20.03
N GLY A 10 -43.96 11.67 -20.83
CA GLY A 10 -43.27 10.53 -21.43
C GLY A 10 -42.15 10.94 -22.39
N VAL A 11 -42.40 11.94 -23.26
CA VAL A 11 -41.39 12.48 -24.18
C VAL A 11 -40.22 13.10 -23.42
N VAL A 12 -40.50 13.91 -22.39
CA VAL A 12 -39.46 14.53 -21.55
C VAL A 12 -38.62 13.45 -20.86
N GLY A 13 -39.27 12.42 -20.28
CA GLY A 13 -38.58 11.28 -19.68
C GLY A 13 -37.68 10.54 -20.66
N LEU A 14 -38.15 10.30 -21.89
CA LEU A 14 -37.37 9.64 -22.94
C LEU A 14 -36.12 10.45 -23.32
N ILE A 15 -36.26 11.77 -23.45
CA ILE A 15 -35.12 12.66 -23.76
C ILE A 15 -34.09 12.60 -22.63
N ILE A 16 -34.52 12.66 -21.37
CA ILE A 16 -33.62 12.58 -20.21
C ILE A 16 -32.85 11.24 -20.22
N LEU A 17 -33.53 10.12 -20.46
CA LEU A 17 -32.90 8.81 -20.54
C LEU A 17 -31.86 8.73 -21.67
N LEU A 18 -32.16 9.31 -22.84
CA LEU A 18 -31.22 9.39 -23.96
C LEU A 18 -29.99 10.23 -23.61
N LEU A 19 -30.18 11.38 -22.95
CA LEU A 19 -29.09 12.24 -22.51
C LEU A 19 -28.19 11.52 -21.50
N ILE A 20 -28.77 10.82 -20.52
CA ILE A 20 -28.01 10.03 -19.54
C ILE A 20 -27.20 8.93 -20.25
N ALA A 21 -27.81 8.22 -21.21
CA ALA A 21 -27.14 7.17 -21.98
C ALA A 21 -25.94 7.70 -22.77
N LEU A 22 -26.01 8.93 -23.30
CA LEU A 22 -24.90 9.58 -24.00
C LEU A 22 -23.78 10.03 -23.04
N VAL A 23 -24.14 10.49 -21.84
CA VAL A 23 -23.19 11.07 -20.88
C VAL A 23 -22.45 10.01 -20.05
N MET A 24 -23.07 8.87 -19.76
CA MET A 24 -22.49 7.84 -18.89
C MET A 24 -21.13 7.29 -19.39
N PRO A 25 -20.94 6.94 -20.68
CA PRO A 25 -19.64 6.49 -21.20
C PRO A 25 -18.57 7.57 -21.06
N ALA A 26 -18.92 8.84 -21.29
CA ALA A 26 -17.99 9.96 -21.17
C ALA A 26 -17.53 10.17 -19.72
N ILE A 27 -18.43 10.04 -18.74
CA ILE A 27 -18.07 10.11 -17.31
C ILE A 27 -17.08 8.99 -16.94
N GLN A 28 -17.27 7.77 -17.45
CA GLN A 28 -16.37 6.65 -17.18
C GLN A 28 -14.97 6.90 -17.77
N GLN A 29 -14.90 7.36 -19.02
CA GLN A 29 -13.62 7.72 -19.65
C GLN A 29 -12.89 8.83 -18.88
N ALA A 30 -13.61 9.86 -18.44
CA ALA A 30 -13.06 10.95 -17.63
C ALA A 30 -12.52 10.44 -16.28
N ARG A 31 -13.23 9.53 -15.62
CA ARG A 31 -12.79 8.90 -14.37
C ARG A 31 -11.51 8.10 -14.57
N GLU A 32 -11.42 7.29 -15.61
CA GLU A 32 -10.21 6.51 -15.89
C GLU A 32 -9.02 7.40 -16.27
N ALA A 33 -9.24 8.47 -17.04
CA ALA A 33 -8.21 9.46 -17.33
C ALA A 33 -7.69 10.14 -16.04
N ALA A 34 -8.59 10.47 -15.10
CA ALA A 34 -8.22 11.04 -13.82
C ALA A 34 -7.42 10.05 -12.94
N ARG A 35 -7.78 8.76 -12.93
CA ARG A 35 -7.02 7.72 -12.23
C ARG A 35 -5.62 7.56 -12.82
N ARG A 36 -5.51 7.55 -14.15
CA ARG A 36 -4.24 7.51 -14.87
C ARG A 36 -3.36 8.71 -14.53
N GLN A 37 -3.94 9.91 -14.53
CA GLN A 37 -3.22 11.13 -14.16
C GLN A 37 -2.76 11.13 -12.69
N THR A 38 -3.59 10.58 -11.79
CA THR A 38 -3.22 10.43 -10.37
C THR A 38 -2.06 9.46 -10.21
N SER A 39 -2.06 8.31 -10.90
CA SER A 39 -0.95 7.36 -10.85
C SER A 39 0.35 7.96 -11.43
N LYS A 40 0.25 8.73 -12.51
CA LYS A 40 1.39 9.51 -13.02
C LYS A 40 1.92 10.48 -11.96
N ASN A 41 1.04 11.14 -11.21
CA ASN A 41 1.44 12.05 -10.14
C ASN A 41 2.09 11.32 -8.96
N ASN A 42 1.62 10.12 -8.61
CA ASN A 42 2.25 9.27 -7.60
C ASN A 42 3.70 8.93 -7.99
N LEU A 43 3.95 8.52 -9.23
CA LEU A 43 5.32 8.29 -9.72
C LEU A 43 6.17 9.56 -9.72
N LYS A 44 5.59 10.73 -10.01
CA LYS A 44 6.31 12.01 -9.87
C LYS A 44 6.71 12.30 -8.43
N GLN A 45 5.83 12.03 -7.46
CA GLN A 45 6.16 12.15 -6.04
C GLN A 45 7.28 11.18 -5.64
N ILE A 46 7.21 9.93 -6.12
CA ILE A 46 8.29 8.95 -5.93
C ILE A 46 9.61 9.46 -6.54
N GLY A 47 9.58 10.03 -7.75
CA GLY A 47 10.75 10.61 -8.41
C GLY A 47 11.34 11.77 -7.62
N LEU A 48 10.51 12.69 -7.12
CA LEU A 48 10.94 13.77 -6.25
C LEU A 48 11.60 13.24 -4.97
N ALA A 49 11.01 12.21 -4.35
CA ALA A 49 11.58 11.57 -3.18
C ALA A 49 12.96 10.93 -3.46
N PHE A 50 13.14 10.29 -4.62
CA PHE A 50 14.44 9.77 -5.06
C PHE A 50 15.49 10.88 -5.20
N HIS A 51 15.14 12.00 -5.83
CA HIS A 51 16.07 13.12 -6.01
C HIS A 51 16.45 13.75 -4.66
N ASN A 52 15.49 13.95 -3.77
CA ASN A 52 15.77 14.47 -2.43
C ASN A 52 16.64 13.50 -1.61
N TYR A 53 16.40 12.19 -1.73
CA TYR A 53 17.26 11.16 -1.12
C TYR A 53 18.69 11.26 -1.66
N TYR A 54 18.85 11.36 -2.98
CA TYR A 54 20.14 11.46 -3.64
C TYR A 54 20.90 12.73 -3.24
N ASP A 55 20.22 13.87 -3.10
CA ASP A 55 20.85 15.13 -2.67
C ASP A 55 21.43 15.01 -1.25
N ALA A 56 20.78 14.26 -0.37
CA ALA A 56 21.23 14.01 1.00
C ALA A 56 22.31 12.91 1.09
N HIS A 57 22.19 11.82 0.31
CA HIS A 57 23.00 10.60 0.48
C HIS A 57 24.06 10.39 -0.61
N ARG A 58 23.97 11.13 -1.73
CA ARG A 58 24.84 11.01 -2.92
C ARG A 58 24.81 9.64 -3.61
N CYS A 59 23.78 8.86 -3.33
CA CYS A 59 23.43 7.62 -4.03
C CYS A 59 21.91 7.43 -4.00
N LEU A 60 21.39 6.55 -4.87
CA LEU A 60 20.02 6.06 -4.78
C LEU A 60 19.87 5.19 -3.52
N PRO A 61 18.65 5.11 -2.93
CA PRO A 61 18.43 4.22 -1.81
C PRO A 61 18.71 2.76 -2.21
N PRO A 62 19.15 1.92 -1.26
CA PRO A 62 19.24 0.50 -1.50
C PRO A 62 17.88 -0.03 -1.91
N GLY A 63 17.83 -0.96 -2.87
CA GLY A 63 16.58 -1.63 -3.24
C GLY A 63 15.90 -2.29 -2.05
N GLY A 64 16.74 -2.87 -1.20
CA GLY A 64 16.39 -3.28 0.15
C GLY A 64 17.64 -3.52 0.96
N THR A 65 17.52 -3.37 2.26
CA THR A 65 18.58 -3.71 3.21
C THR A 65 18.41 -5.16 3.67
N ILE A 66 19.50 -5.92 3.58
CA ILE A 66 19.56 -7.32 4.00
C ILE A 66 20.81 -7.46 4.85
N ARG A 67 20.62 -7.95 6.08
CA ARG A 67 21.72 -8.19 7.01
C ARG A 67 22.58 -9.36 6.54
N GLU A 68 23.81 -9.43 7.04
CA GLU A 68 24.77 -10.51 6.72
C GLU A 68 24.23 -11.92 7.00
N ASP A 69 23.38 -12.07 8.02
CA ASP A 69 22.70 -13.33 8.38
C ASP A 69 21.54 -13.69 7.44
N GLY A 70 21.28 -12.88 6.41
CA GLY A 70 20.19 -13.07 5.46
C GLY A 70 18.86 -12.45 5.89
N THR A 71 18.77 -11.83 7.07
CA THR A 71 17.54 -11.20 7.56
C THR A 71 17.12 -10.08 6.62
N ALA A 72 15.90 -10.21 6.10
CA ALA A 72 15.22 -9.20 5.30
C ALA A 72 14.88 -7.99 6.19
N MET A 73 15.56 -6.87 5.98
CA MET A 73 15.31 -5.63 6.74
C MET A 73 14.27 -4.79 5.99
N HIS A 74 14.63 -3.68 5.34
CA HIS A 74 13.65 -2.70 4.84
C HIS A 74 13.82 -2.40 3.34
N GLY A 75 12.72 -2.25 2.62
CA GLY A 75 12.72 -1.89 1.19
C GLY A 75 12.98 -0.41 0.89
N TRP A 76 13.26 -0.13 -0.39
CA TRP A 76 13.58 1.23 -0.87
C TRP A 76 12.48 2.27 -0.59
N LEU A 77 11.20 1.88 -0.64
CA LEU A 77 10.09 2.78 -0.32
C LEU A 77 10.12 3.25 1.13
N THR A 78 10.56 2.38 2.06
CA THR A 78 10.77 2.73 3.47
C THR A 78 11.79 3.85 3.61
N MET A 79 12.88 3.80 2.83
CA MET A 79 13.95 4.81 2.84
C MET A 79 13.49 6.15 2.24
N LEU A 80 12.43 6.14 1.44
CA LEU A 80 11.88 7.34 0.80
C LEU A 80 10.83 8.05 1.66
N LEU A 81 10.29 7.43 2.72
CA LEU A 81 9.24 8.01 3.58
C LEU A 81 9.54 9.45 4.06
N PRO A 82 10.75 9.81 4.52
CA PRO A 82 11.05 11.19 4.96
C PRO A 82 10.87 12.24 3.86
N TYR A 83 10.92 11.81 2.60
CA TYR A 83 10.86 12.68 1.43
C TYR A 83 9.46 12.75 0.80
N PHE A 84 8.46 12.11 1.43
CA PHE A 84 7.03 12.27 1.14
C PHE A 84 6.38 13.17 2.22
N ASP A 85 6.61 14.48 2.15
CA ASP A 85 6.09 15.46 3.12
C ASP A 85 6.45 15.14 4.59
N ASN A 86 7.65 14.58 4.83
CA ASN A 86 8.12 14.17 6.16
C ASN A 86 7.16 13.17 6.83
N ASP A 87 6.90 12.05 6.16
CA ASP A 87 5.94 11.06 6.63
C ASP A 87 6.30 10.57 8.05
N PRO A 88 5.42 10.78 9.05
CA PRO A 88 5.73 10.48 10.45
C PRO A 88 5.94 9.00 10.71
N LEU A 89 5.47 8.12 9.81
CA LEU A 89 5.67 6.68 9.91
C LEU A 89 7.15 6.33 9.98
N TYR A 90 8.03 7.06 9.27
CA TYR A 90 9.45 6.75 9.23
C TYR A 90 10.09 6.71 10.62
N ASN A 91 9.78 7.71 11.46
CA ASN A 91 10.34 7.82 12.81
C ASN A 91 9.83 6.73 13.76
N SER A 92 8.73 6.07 13.41
CA SER A 92 8.20 4.97 14.19
C SER A 92 8.90 3.64 13.88
N ILE A 93 9.49 3.48 12.69
CA ILE A 93 10.02 2.19 12.21
C ILE A 93 11.27 1.78 12.99
N HIS A 94 11.32 0.51 13.39
CA HIS A 94 12.47 -0.10 14.05
C HIS A 94 13.45 -0.63 13.00
N PHE A 95 14.43 0.19 12.60
CA PHE A 95 15.39 -0.12 11.54
C PHE A 95 16.41 -1.22 11.92
N ASP A 96 16.57 -1.47 13.21
CA ASP A 96 17.39 -2.53 13.79
C ASP A 96 16.70 -3.92 13.77
N GLU A 97 15.41 -3.96 13.42
CA GLU A 97 14.61 -5.17 13.29
C GLU A 97 14.17 -5.43 11.84
N SER A 98 13.81 -6.68 11.54
CA SER A 98 13.19 -7.08 10.26
C SER A 98 11.90 -6.28 10.00
N TRP A 99 11.56 -6.01 8.73
CA TRP A 99 10.26 -5.43 8.39
C TRP A 99 9.07 -6.29 8.85
N GLN A 100 9.28 -7.60 9.05
CA GLN A 100 8.26 -8.53 9.54
C GLN A 100 8.26 -8.69 11.06
N SER A 101 9.14 -7.99 11.78
CA SER A 101 9.17 -8.08 13.24
C SER A 101 7.84 -7.63 13.81
N ARG A 102 7.51 -8.11 15.02
CA ARG A 102 6.28 -7.71 15.72
C ARG A 102 6.16 -6.21 15.86
N ASN A 103 7.28 -5.50 16.11
CA ASN A 103 7.28 -4.06 16.24
C ASN A 103 7.04 -3.37 14.89
N ASN A 104 7.53 -3.91 13.78
CA ASN A 104 7.32 -3.31 12.46
C ASN A 104 6.01 -3.71 11.77
N HIS A 105 5.40 -4.84 12.17
CA HIS A 105 4.21 -5.40 11.52
C HIS A 105 3.11 -4.36 11.30
N PHE A 106 2.58 -3.81 12.39
CA PHE A 106 1.51 -2.79 12.38
C PHE A 106 1.86 -1.54 11.54
N ARG A 107 3.14 -1.14 11.54
CA ARG A 107 3.61 0.02 10.77
C ARG A 107 3.56 -0.27 9.28
N CYS A 108 3.92 -1.49 8.89
CA CYS A 108 3.91 -1.97 7.51
C CYS A 108 2.50 -2.25 6.96
N GLU A 109 1.46 -2.27 7.81
CA GLU A 109 0.06 -2.31 7.40
C GLU A 109 -0.49 -0.94 6.98
N THR A 110 0.22 0.14 7.29
CA THR A 110 -0.22 1.49 6.93
C THR A 110 -0.19 1.69 5.42
N SER A 111 -1.38 1.75 4.83
CA SER A 111 -1.55 1.99 3.39
C SER A 111 -1.25 3.45 3.02
N LYS A 112 -0.46 3.64 1.95
CA LYS A 112 -0.09 4.95 1.44
C LYS A 112 -0.68 5.15 0.06
N ARG A 113 -1.51 6.18 -0.10
CA ARG A 113 -2.21 6.46 -1.38
C ARG A 113 -1.24 6.66 -2.56
N PHE A 114 -0.07 7.26 -2.30
CA PHE A 114 0.96 7.48 -3.31
C PHE A 114 1.74 6.20 -3.68
N PHE A 115 1.55 5.08 -2.98
CA PHE A 115 2.05 3.76 -3.38
C PHE A 115 1.03 2.93 -4.14
N LEU A 116 -0.20 3.43 -4.31
CA LEU A 116 -1.29 2.69 -4.95
C LEU A 116 -1.73 3.33 -6.26
N ILE A 117 -1.82 2.52 -7.32
CA ILE A 117 -2.59 2.83 -8.53
C ILE A 117 -4.09 2.95 -8.18
N PRO A 118 -4.75 4.09 -8.42
CA PRO A 118 -6.18 4.25 -8.15
C PRO A 118 -7.04 3.31 -9.00
N GLY A 119 -7.99 2.62 -8.36
CA GLY A 119 -8.88 1.66 -9.01
C GLY A 119 -8.41 0.20 -8.94
N VAL A 120 -7.18 -0.05 -8.46
CA VAL A 120 -6.74 -1.41 -8.12
C VAL A 120 -7.26 -1.78 -6.74
N ALA A 121 -7.93 -2.94 -6.66
CA ALA A 121 -8.58 -3.41 -5.44
C ALA A 121 -7.62 -4.09 -4.44
N ALA A 122 -6.55 -4.70 -4.92
CA ALA A 122 -5.55 -5.33 -4.06
C ALA A 122 -4.78 -4.24 -3.30
N GLN A 123 -4.97 -4.13 -1.99
CA GLN A 123 -4.26 -3.12 -1.18
C GLN A 123 -3.46 -3.74 -0.02
N TYR A 124 -3.75 -4.99 0.33
CA TYR A 124 -3.12 -5.71 1.44
C TYR A 124 -2.70 -7.11 1.02
N SER A 125 -1.68 -7.66 1.66
CA SER A 125 -1.31 -9.08 1.54
C SER A 125 -2.24 -9.98 2.36
N SER A 126 -2.10 -11.29 2.19
CA SER A 126 -2.75 -12.31 3.03
C SER A 126 -2.37 -12.22 4.51
N THR A 127 -1.28 -11.50 4.80
CA THR A 127 -0.70 -11.29 6.13
C THR A 127 -0.84 -9.84 6.61
N GLY A 128 -1.77 -9.07 6.03
CA GLY A 128 -2.14 -7.74 6.53
C GLY A 128 -1.29 -6.58 6.02
N TYR A 129 -0.08 -6.82 5.53
CA TYR A 129 0.81 -5.76 5.06
C TYR A 129 0.24 -4.96 3.90
N ALA A 130 0.39 -3.63 3.95
CA ALA A 130 -0.02 -2.76 2.86
C ALA A 130 0.89 -2.93 1.64
N LEU A 131 0.26 -2.96 0.46
CA LEU A 131 0.94 -3.19 -0.81
C LEU A 131 1.44 -1.90 -1.45
N THR A 132 2.41 -2.05 -2.36
CA THR A 132 2.74 -1.06 -3.40
C THR A 132 2.36 -1.61 -4.78
N HIS A 133 1.90 -0.71 -5.65
CA HIS A 133 1.66 -0.96 -7.06
C HIS A 133 2.80 -0.45 -7.95
N TYR A 134 3.89 0.04 -7.35
CA TYR A 134 5.08 0.49 -8.04
C TYR A 134 6.28 -0.32 -7.62
N LEU A 135 7.02 -0.85 -8.60
CA LEU A 135 8.21 -1.67 -8.35
C LEU A 135 9.44 -1.10 -9.02
N GLY A 136 10.58 -1.35 -8.38
CA GLY A 136 11.86 -0.79 -8.72
C GLY A 136 12.58 -1.48 -9.88
N ASN A 137 13.50 -0.75 -10.49
CA ASN A 137 14.46 -1.28 -11.44
C ASN A 137 15.54 -2.10 -10.72
N PRO A 138 15.67 -3.42 -10.99
CA PRO A 138 16.66 -4.26 -10.33
C PRO A 138 18.10 -3.91 -10.69
N HIS A 139 18.34 -3.04 -11.68
CA HIS A 139 19.69 -2.54 -11.99
C HIS A 139 20.15 -1.44 -11.03
N LEU A 140 19.20 -0.76 -10.38
CA LEU A 140 19.45 0.39 -9.52
C LEU A 140 19.11 0.07 -8.06
N LEU A 141 18.01 -0.67 -7.88
CA LEU A 141 17.35 -0.97 -6.62
C LEU A 141 17.45 -2.47 -6.34
N TYR A 142 18.68 -3.00 -6.27
CA TYR A 142 18.94 -4.38 -5.87
C TYR A 142 19.34 -4.48 -4.39
N ARG A 143 19.57 -5.70 -3.90
CA ARG A 143 19.97 -5.96 -2.51
C ARG A 143 21.21 -5.14 -2.12
N ASN A 144 21.09 -4.38 -1.03
CA ASN A 144 22.17 -3.56 -0.46
C ASN A 144 22.84 -2.62 -1.49
N SER A 145 22.09 -2.18 -2.51
CA SER A 145 22.65 -1.32 -3.56
C SER A 145 23.00 0.07 -3.03
N SER A 146 23.98 0.71 -3.68
CA SER A 146 24.33 2.12 -3.47
C SER A 146 24.75 2.70 -4.82
N VAL A 147 23.77 2.90 -5.70
CA VAL A 147 24.00 3.31 -7.09
C VAL A 147 24.09 4.82 -7.19
N ASN A 148 25.12 5.33 -7.86
CA ASN A 148 25.28 6.75 -8.16
C ASN A 148 24.80 7.08 -9.59
N ILE A 149 24.30 8.29 -9.81
CA ILE A 149 23.85 8.74 -11.15
C ILE A 149 24.96 8.66 -12.20
N GLU A 150 26.22 8.86 -11.82
CA GLU A 150 27.38 8.74 -12.72
C GLU A 150 27.54 7.32 -13.32
N GLN A 151 27.00 6.30 -12.65
CA GLN A 151 27.02 4.93 -13.14
C GLN A 151 26.01 4.69 -14.28
N MET A 152 25.07 5.61 -14.50
CA MET A 152 24.06 5.56 -15.57
C MET A 152 24.67 6.02 -16.90
N LYS A 153 25.52 5.18 -17.51
CA LYS A 153 26.33 5.54 -18.70
C LYS A 153 25.53 5.98 -19.93
N HIS A 154 24.24 5.65 -20.02
CA HIS A 154 23.36 6.09 -21.12
C HIS A 154 22.59 7.37 -20.78
N GLY A 155 22.86 7.98 -19.62
CA GLY A 155 22.14 9.14 -19.10
C GLY A 155 20.89 8.76 -18.31
N THR A 156 20.44 9.70 -17.49
CA THR A 156 19.26 9.57 -16.62
C THR A 156 17.96 9.43 -17.41
N VAL A 157 17.86 10.10 -18.57
CA VAL A 157 16.70 10.05 -19.49
C VAL A 157 16.52 8.70 -20.20
N HIS A 158 17.51 7.81 -20.15
CA HIS A 158 17.43 6.45 -20.72
C HIS A 158 17.46 5.36 -19.64
N THR A 159 17.31 5.75 -18.38
CA THR A 159 17.43 4.87 -17.22
C THR A 159 16.14 4.98 -16.42
N TRP A 160 15.39 3.88 -16.29
CA TRP A 160 14.15 3.89 -15.51
C TRP A 160 14.41 3.56 -14.04
N LEU A 161 13.66 4.17 -13.12
CA LEU A 161 13.76 3.98 -11.67
C LEU A 161 12.70 3.00 -11.16
N ALA A 162 11.44 3.25 -11.51
CA ALA A 162 10.30 2.48 -11.04
C ALA A 162 9.18 2.49 -12.09
N GLY A 163 8.28 1.52 -12.01
CA GLY A 163 7.15 1.41 -12.92
C GLY A 163 5.89 0.88 -12.25
N GLU A 164 4.76 1.11 -12.89
CA GLU A 164 3.46 0.53 -12.51
C GLU A 164 3.47 -0.98 -12.71
N ALA A 165 3.28 -1.78 -11.66
CA ALA A 165 3.21 -3.23 -11.76
C ALA A 165 1.81 -3.69 -12.22
N THR A 166 1.77 -4.75 -13.05
CA THR A 166 0.49 -5.33 -13.52
C THR A 166 -0.25 -6.08 -12.43
N GLY A 167 0.50 -6.79 -11.59
CA GLY A 167 -0.03 -7.67 -10.56
C GLY A 167 1.10 -8.23 -9.72
N HIS A 168 0.82 -9.32 -9.01
CA HIS A 168 1.72 -9.92 -8.02
C HIS A 168 2.41 -8.85 -7.18
N TYR A 169 1.62 -7.88 -6.73
CA TYR A 169 2.08 -6.76 -5.92
C TYR A 169 2.86 -7.25 -4.70
N GLN A 170 3.55 -6.34 -4.05
CA GLN A 170 4.40 -6.67 -2.91
C GLN A 170 4.15 -5.65 -1.79
N PRO A 171 4.28 -6.03 -0.50
CA PRO A 171 4.23 -5.10 0.60
C PRO A 171 5.20 -3.95 0.39
N TRP A 172 4.81 -2.70 0.62
CA TRP A 172 5.69 -1.55 0.32
C TRP A 172 7.01 -1.59 1.11
N ALA A 173 7.00 -2.18 2.31
CA ALA A 173 8.19 -2.34 3.16
C ALA A 173 9.08 -3.53 2.77
N TYR A 174 8.62 -4.44 1.90
CA TYR A 174 9.33 -5.65 1.52
C TYR A 174 10.67 -5.31 0.82
N PRO A 175 11.81 -5.85 1.29
CA PRO A 175 13.12 -5.49 0.79
C PRO A 175 13.48 -6.10 -0.57
N PHE A 176 12.54 -6.72 -1.29
CA PHE A 176 12.74 -7.23 -2.65
C PHE A 176 11.74 -6.66 -3.65
N ASN A 177 11.35 -5.39 -3.44
CA ASN A 177 10.39 -4.61 -4.24
C ASN A 177 10.90 -4.16 -5.62
N TRP A 178 11.46 -5.09 -6.39
CA TRP A 178 11.91 -4.89 -7.75
C TRP A 178 11.61 -6.10 -8.63
N ARG A 179 11.59 -5.89 -9.95
CA ARG A 179 11.56 -6.98 -10.93
C ARG A 179 12.02 -6.50 -12.31
N PRO A 180 12.50 -7.39 -13.19
CA PRO A 180 12.90 -7.02 -14.55
C PRO A 180 11.74 -6.39 -15.34
N LEU A 181 12.03 -5.37 -16.17
CA LEU A 181 11.02 -4.71 -17.00
C LEU A 181 10.39 -5.63 -18.06
N GLY A 182 11.16 -6.62 -18.54
CA GLY A 182 10.76 -7.50 -19.63
C GLY A 182 10.75 -6.80 -20.99
N THR A 183 10.10 -7.42 -21.97
CA THR A 183 10.03 -6.92 -23.36
C THR A 183 8.60 -6.60 -23.82
N LYS A 184 7.62 -6.70 -22.91
CA LYS A 184 6.21 -6.44 -23.19
C LYS A 184 5.50 -5.98 -21.91
N LEU A 185 4.69 -4.94 -22.02
CA LEU A 185 3.85 -4.47 -20.93
C LEU A 185 2.51 -5.21 -20.90
N CYS A 186 1.88 -5.29 -19.74
CA CYS A 186 0.57 -5.94 -19.52
C CYS A 186 0.53 -7.39 -20.08
N ALA A 187 1.65 -8.11 -20.05
CA ALA A 187 1.76 -9.45 -20.62
C ALA A 187 1.20 -10.51 -19.67
N ASP A 188 1.52 -10.37 -18.39
CA ASP A 188 1.19 -11.28 -17.30
C ASP A 188 1.25 -10.53 -15.96
N PRO A 189 0.83 -11.13 -14.83
CA PRO A 189 0.87 -10.47 -13.52
C PRO A 189 2.28 -10.04 -13.05
N ASP A 190 3.35 -10.64 -13.56
CA ASP A 190 4.72 -10.26 -13.22
C ASP A 190 5.26 -9.12 -14.10
N SER A 191 4.57 -8.75 -15.18
CA SER A 191 4.93 -7.61 -16.03
C SER A 191 4.64 -6.24 -15.38
N PHE A 192 5.04 -5.18 -16.09
CA PHE A 192 4.65 -3.79 -15.81
C PHE A 192 3.49 -3.36 -16.70
N GLY A 193 2.70 -2.39 -16.22
CA GLY A 193 1.56 -1.79 -16.91
C GLY A 193 0.23 -2.03 -16.21
N TYR A 194 -0.79 -1.26 -16.56
CA TYR A 194 -2.16 -1.49 -16.10
C TYR A 194 -3.05 -1.89 -17.29
N PRO A 195 -3.57 -3.13 -17.33
CA PRO A 195 -4.30 -3.64 -18.49
C PRO A 195 -5.49 -2.78 -18.92
N VAL A 196 -6.19 -2.16 -17.96
CA VAL A 196 -7.32 -1.24 -18.24
C VAL A 196 -6.87 -0.04 -19.07
N TRP A 197 -5.64 0.44 -18.88
CA TRP A 197 -5.07 1.56 -19.66
C TRP A 197 -4.35 1.10 -20.92
N ARG A 198 -4.22 -0.21 -21.15
CA ARG A 198 -3.45 -0.80 -22.27
C ARG A 198 -2.02 -0.25 -22.32
N GLY A 199 -1.37 -0.18 -21.16
CA GLY A 199 -0.02 0.35 -21.02
C GLY A 199 0.26 0.76 -19.59
N GLY A 200 1.40 1.39 -19.35
CA GLY A 200 1.78 1.84 -18.02
C GLY A 200 2.77 2.99 -18.04
N HIS A 201 2.89 3.65 -16.91
CA HIS A 201 3.92 4.65 -16.69
C HIS A 201 5.20 4.03 -16.15
N LEU A 202 6.32 4.53 -16.67
CA LEU A 202 7.64 4.35 -16.09
C LEU A 202 8.17 5.72 -15.65
N LEU A 203 8.75 5.75 -14.45
CA LEU A 203 9.54 6.86 -13.94
C LEU A 203 10.98 6.70 -14.43
N LEU A 204 11.53 7.74 -15.02
CA LEU A 204 12.93 7.81 -15.44
C LEU A 204 13.78 8.49 -14.36
N ALA A 205 15.09 8.27 -14.41
CA ALA A 205 16.04 8.73 -13.40
C ALA A 205 16.29 10.25 -13.43
N ASP A 206 15.77 10.94 -14.44
CA ASP A 206 15.71 12.41 -14.50
C ASP A 206 14.44 12.98 -13.83
N GLY A 207 13.58 12.12 -13.26
CA GLY A 207 12.33 12.49 -12.62
C GLY A 207 11.14 12.58 -13.58
N SER A 208 11.35 12.41 -14.90
CA SER A 208 10.27 12.41 -15.88
C SER A 208 9.45 11.12 -15.80
N THR A 209 8.15 11.21 -16.10
CA THR A 209 7.24 10.06 -16.10
C THR A 209 6.56 9.93 -17.44
N HIS A 210 6.82 8.82 -18.14
CA HIS A 210 6.36 8.55 -19.49
C HIS A 210 5.40 7.38 -19.52
N PHE A 211 4.36 7.50 -20.34
CA PHE A 211 3.44 6.39 -20.60
C PHE A 211 3.92 5.60 -21.80
N PHE A 212 4.00 4.29 -21.63
CA PHE A 212 4.32 3.32 -22.66
C PHE A 212 3.08 2.47 -22.94
N ALA A 213 2.68 2.41 -24.21
CA ALA A 213 1.55 1.59 -24.62
C ALA A 213 1.92 0.11 -24.56
N GLN A 214 0.92 -0.77 -24.44
CA GLN A 214 1.11 -2.21 -24.51
C GLN A 214 1.77 -2.65 -25.83
N GLU A 215 1.55 -1.88 -26.89
CA GLU A 215 2.11 -2.06 -28.23
C GLU A 215 3.49 -1.39 -28.43
N THR A 216 4.08 -0.82 -27.38
CA THR A 216 5.45 -0.29 -27.44
C THR A 216 6.43 -1.34 -27.98
N SER A 217 7.31 -0.92 -28.90
CA SER A 217 8.29 -1.81 -29.51
C SER A 217 9.14 -2.55 -28.46
N PRO A 218 9.26 -3.90 -28.57
CA PRO A 218 10.10 -4.68 -27.66
C PRO A 218 11.55 -4.21 -27.59
N GLU A 219 12.07 -3.63 -28.68
CA GLU A 219 13.44 -3.10 -28.73
C GLU A 219 13.62 -1.87 -27.81
N ILE A 220 12.60 -1.04 -27.65
CA ILE A 220 12.63 0.10 -26.71
C ILE A 220 12.70 -0.42 -25.27
N LEU A 221 11.83 -1.38 -24.93
CA LEU A 221 11.78 -1.97 -23.59
C LEU A 221 13.07 -2.75 -23.28
N LYS A 222 13.63 -3.46 -24.26
CA LYS A 222 14.91 -4.16 -24.14
C LYS A 222 16.06 -3.19 -23.85
N ARG A 223 16.11 -2.03 -24.53
CA ARG A 223 17.12 -0.99 -24.27
C ARG A 223 17.00 -0.41 -22.86
N LEU A 224 15.78 -0.11 -22.42
CA LEU A 224 15.52 0.38 -21.05
C LEU A 224 15.87 -0.68 -20.00
N ALA A 225 15.52 -1.94 -20.24
CA ALA A 225 15.81 -3.05 -19.32
C ALA A 225 17.30 -3.37 -19.20
N ALA A 226 18.08 -3.14 -20.26
CA ALA A 226 19.51 -3.40 -20.31
C ALA A 226 20.39 -2.21 -19.90
N ALA A 227 19.79 -1.05 -19.58
CA ALA A 227 20.52 0.17 -19.24
C ALA A 227 21.44 -0.06 -18.02
N PRO A 228 22.72 0.36 -18.07
CA PRO A 228 23.65 0.22 -16.97
C PRO A 228 23.34 1.20 -15.82
N PRO A 229 23.83 0.93 -14.59
CA PRO A 229 24.70 -0.19 -14.22
C PRO A 229 24.01 -1.55 -14.30
N VAL A 230 24.79 -2.63 -14.52
CA VAL A 230 24.26 -4.00 -14.56
C VAL A 230 24.84 -4.77 -13.37
N PRO A 231 24.05 -5.05 -12.33
CA PRO A 231 24.50 -5.82 -11.18
C PRO A 231 24.56 -7.32 -11.50
N THR A 232 25.17 -8.10 -10.61
CA THR A 232 25.26 -9.56 -10.77
C THR A 232 23.90 -10.24 -10.64
N ALA A 233 23.82 -11.53 -10.98
CA ALA A 233 22.59 -12.31 -10.82
C ALA A 233 22.22 -12.45 -9.34
N GLU A 234 23.21 -12.66 -8.48
CA GLU A 234 23.05 -12.83 -7.03
C GLU A 234 22.53 -11.55 -6.38
N GLN A 235 23.02 -10.39 -6.81
CA GLN A 235 22.57 -9.09 -6.31
C GLN A 235 21.08 -8.84 -6.60
N ARG A 236 20.59 -9.30 -7.75
CA ARG A 236 19.19 -9.13 -8.19
C ARG A 236 18.26 -10.25 -7.74
N ALA A 237 18.79 -11.30 -7.11
CA ALA A 237 18.00 -12.44 -6.70
C ALA A 237 16.89 -12.01 -5.74
N VAL A 238 15.67 -12.48 -6.02
CA VAL A 238 14.49 -12.29 -5.20
C VAL A 238 14.16 -13.65 -4.58
N PRO A 239 13.93 -13.75 -3.26
CA PRO A 239 13.57 -15.01 -2.64
C PRO A 239 12.16 -15.43 -3.06
N GLU A 240 11.81 -16.68 -2.79
CA GLU A 240 10.46 -17.18 -3.05
C GLU A 240 9.42 -16.36 -2.27
N LYS A 241 8.29 -16.09 -2.92
CA LYS A 241 7.24 -15.23 -2.38
C LYS A 241 6.49 -15.98 -1.28
N VAL A 242 6.47 -15.41 -0.07
CA VAL A 242 5.86 -16.02 1.13
C VAL A 242 4.48 -15.45 1.50
N PHE A 243 3.87 -14.64 0.63
CA PHE A 243 2.58 -14.01 0.89
C PHE A 243 1.72 -13.94 -0.37
N GLU A 244 0.41 -14.02 -0.24
CA GLU A 244 -0.52 -13.74 -1.32
C GLU A 244 -0.90 -12.26 -1.32
N THR A 245 -1.33 -11.73 -2.46
CA THR A 245 -1.61 -10.29 -2.60
C THR A 245 -2.93 -10.00 -3.30
N GLN A 246 -3.83 -10.98 -3.40
CA GLN A 246 -5.09 -10.82 -4.12
C GLN A 246 -6.28 -10.70 -3.18
N GLY A 247 -6.85 -9.49 -3.11
CA GLY A 247 -8.21 -9.31 -2.62
C GLY A 247 -8.38 -9.39 -1.10
N PHE A 248 -7.43 -8.84 -0.36
CA PHE A 248 -7.52 -8.70 1.09
C PHE A 248 -7.89 -7.26 1.48
N TYR A 249 -8.66 -7.13 2.56
CA TYR A 249 -9.08 -5.83 3.07
C TYR A 249 -9.28 -5.88 4.59
N TRP A 250 -9.08 -4.73 5.23
CA TRP A 250 -9.41 -4.53 6.65
C TRP A 250 -10.87 -4.13 6.81
N ALA A 251 -11.58 -4.83 7.70
CA ALA A 251 -12.86 -4.41 8.22
C ALA A 251 -12.68 -3.98 9.68
N VAL A 252 -13.28 -2.87 10.08
CA VAL A 252 -13.13 -2.35 11.44
C VAL A 252 -14.45 -2.53 12.17
N GLU A 253 -14.40 -3.11 13.37
CA GLU A 253 -15.53 -3.13 14.29
C GLU A 253 -15.17 -2.34 15.55
N LYS A 254 -16.12 -1.50 16.00
CA LYS A 254 -15.95 -0.74 17.24
C LYS A 254 -16.17 -1.64 18.44
N LEU A 255 -15.26 -1.59 19.40
CA LEU A 255 -15.41 -2.23 20.70
C LEU A 255 -16.11 -1.29 21.69
N GLU A 256 -16.74 -1.86 22.71
CA GLU A 256 -17.32 -1.10 23.80
C GLU A 256 -16.23 -0.26 24.47
N SER A 257 -16.53 1.03 24.61
CA SER A 257 -15.65 2.05 25.17
C SER A 257 -16.49 2.93 26.07
N ASP A 258 -15.90 3.42 27.15
CA ASP A 258 -16.53 4.45 27.97
C ASP A 258 -16.76 5.71 27.10
N PRO A 259 -18.01 6.19 26.94
CA PRO A 259 -18.32 7.37 26.13
C PRO A 259 -17.60 8.63 26.59
N THR A 260 -17.28 8.71 27.89
CA THR A 260 -16.58 9.84 28.52
C THR A 260 -15.06 9.76 28.34
N ASN A 261 -14.53 8.60 27.97
CA ASN A 261 -13.12 8.40 27.71
C ASN A 261 -12.75 8.90 26.30
N ARG A 262 -11.56 9.52 26.19
CA ARG A 262 -11.01 9.96 24.91
C ARG A 262 -10.58 8.78 24.03
N ARG A 263 -10.33 7.60 24.60
CA ARG A 263 -9.92 6.40 23.85
C ARG A 263 -11.13 5.68 23.28
N SER A 264 -11.12 5.47 21.96
CA SER A 264 -12.06 4.58 21.28
C SER A 264 -11.32 3.34 20.83
N PHE A 265 -11.83 2.18 21.18
CA PHE A 265 -11.22 0.89 20.89
C PHE A 265 -11.87 0.23 19.68
N PHE A 266 -11.06 -0.48 18.91
CA PHE A 266 -11.47 -1.14 17.68
C PHE A 266 -10.83 -2.53 17.60
N VAL A 267 -11.49 -3.40 16.85
CA VAL A 267 -10.87 -4.59 16.29
C VAL A 267 -10.81 -4.44 14.78
N ASP A 268 -9.59 -4.45 14.26
CA ASP A 268 -9.29 -4.50 12.85
C ASP A 268 -9.25 -5.98 12.43
N ILE A 269 -10.02 -6.32 11.39
CA ILE A 269 -10.24 -7.69 10.95
C ILE A 269 -9.78 -7.80 9.50
N LEU A 270 -8.66 -8.49 9.28
CA LEU A 270 -8.19 -8.79 7.94
C LEU A 270 -9.10 -9.86 7.34
N ARG A 271 -9.66 -9.60 6.17
CA ARG A 271 -10.53 -10.55 5.46
C ARG A 271 -10.07 -10.77 4.03
N ASN A 272 -10.30 -11.97 3.52
CA ASN A 272 -10.24 -12.26 2.09
C ASN A 272 -11.54 -11.83 1.37
N GLN A 273 -11.59 -11.96 0.04
CA GLN A 273 -12.77 -11.61 -0.75
C GLN A 273 -14.05 -12.39 -0.40
N ARG A 274 -13.90 -13.58 0.20
CA ARG A 274 -15.02 -14.41 0.68
C ARG A 274 -15.51 -13.97 2.07
N ARG A 275 -15.01 -12.85 2.59
CA ARG A 275 -15.28 -12.30 3.93
C ARG A 275 -14.80 -13.21 5.07
N GLN A 276 -13.97 -14.21 4.81
CA GLN A 276 -13.38 -15.04 5.86
C GLN A 276 -12.32 -14.21 6.61
N PRO A 277 -12.34 -14.16 7.95
CA PRO A 277 -11.30 -13.49 8.72
C PRO A 277 -10.01 -14.30 8.70
N LEU A 278 -8.87 -13.61 8.64
CA LEU A 278 -7.54 -14.20 8.58
C LEU A 278 -6.66 -13.78 9.76
N GLN A 279 -6.88 -12.55 10.24
CA GLN A 279 -6.13 -11.94 11.34
C GLN A 279 -7.01 -10.92 12.04
N LEU A 280 -6.83 -10.79 13.35
CA LEU A 280 -7.50 -9.80 14.17
C LEU A 280 -6.45 -8.96 14.89
N GLU A 281 -6.64 -7.66 14.89
CA GLU A 281 -5.82 -6.72 15.65
C GLU A 281 -6.69 -5.86 16.53
N VAL A 282 -6.28 -5.69 17.78
CA VAL A 282 -6.93 -4.79 18.72
C VAL A 282 -6.14 -3.50 18.75
N SER A 283 -6.81 -2.39 18.50
CA SER A 283 -6.21 -1.06 18.43
C SER A 283 -7.09 -0.03 19.14
N TYR A 284 -6.55 1.16 19.38
CA TYR A 284 -7.35 2.29 19.85
C TYR A 284 -6.90 3.60 19.20
N SER A 285 -7.84 4.53 19.06
CA SER A 285 -7.53 5.91 18.69
C SER A 285 -7.88 6.86 19.84
N ILE A 286 -7.22 8.02 19.84
CA ILE A 286 -7.46 9.09 20.80
C ILE A 286 -8.29 10.16 20.08
N LYS A 287 -9.48 10.46 20.60
CA LYS A 287 -10.30 11.56 20.10
C LYS A 287 -9.57 12.89 20.35
N PRO A 288 -9.42 13.76 19.34
CA PRO A 288 -8.90 15.10 19.56
C PRO A 288 -9.86 15.90 20.45
N THR A 289 -9.30 16.82 21.23
CA THR A 289 -10.05 17.86 21.95
C THR A 289 -10.46 18.97 20.97
N GLU A 290 -11.45 19.79 21.36
CA GLU A 290 -11.84 20.96 20.55
C GLU A 290 -10.66 21.93 20.25
N GLN A 291 -9.65 21.99 21.12
CA GLN A 291 -8.44 22.79 20.90
C GLN A 291 -7.48 22.13 19.89
N GLU A 292 -7.28 20.82 19.97
CA GLU A 292 -6.50 20.05 19.00
C GLU A 292 -7.16 20.05 17.61
N GLU A 293 -8.49 19.96 17.52
CA GLU A 293 -9.24 20.07 16.26
C GLU A 293 -9.09 21.44 15.60
N ARG A 294 -8.93 22.51 16.40
CA ARG A 294 -8.62 23.87 15.91
C ARG A 294 -7.17 24.06 15.49
N GLY A 295 -6.32 23.02 15.61
CA GLY A 295 -4.92 23.04 15.18
C GLY A 295 -3.96 23.74 16.14
N GLU A 296 -4.36 23.98 17.39
CA GLU A 296 -3.52 24.67 18.39
C GLU A 296 -2.47 23.74 19.03
N ILE A 297 -2.61 22.41 18.90
CA ILE A 297 -1.69 21.40 19.42
C ILE A 297 -1.36 20.39 18.31
N LEU A 298 -0.09 20.32 17.91
CA LEU A 298 0.40 19.54 16.75
C LEU A 298 0.78 18.07 17.06
N GLN A 299 0.64 17.60 18.30
CA GLN A 299 1.22 16.32 18.75
C GLN A 299 0.17 15.35 19.30
N VAL A 300 -0.66 14.78 18.44
CA VAL A 300 -1.39 13.55 18.82
C VAL A 300 -0.71 12.37 18.13
N GLU A 301 0.16 11.68 18.86
CA GLU A 301 0.97 10.55 18.36
C GLU A 301 0.14 9.43 17.70
N CYS A 302 -1.13 9.26 18.11
CA CYS A 302 -2.00 8.19 17.62
C CYS A 302 -3.06 8.63 16.59
N TYR A 303 -3.00 9.87 16.09
CA TYR A 303 -3.93 10.36 15.08
C TYR A 303 -3.20 10.57 13.75
N PRO A 304 -3.58 9.91 12.64
CA PRO A 304 -4.70 8.98 12.43
C PRO A 304 -4.33 7.48 12.55
N LEU A 305 -3.11 7.14 12.97
CA LEU A 305 -2.55 5.78 12.77
C LEU A 305 -3.12 4.69 13.70
N GLY A 306 -3.86 5.03 14.75
CA GLY A 306 -4.27 4.07 15.78
C GLY A 306 -3.07 3.54 16.58
N CYS A 307 -3.25 3.25 17.87
CA CYS A 307 -2.22 2.61 18.67
C CYS A 307 -2.55 1.12 18.82
N PHE A 308 -1.64 0.26 18.34
CA PHE A 308 -1.72 -1.20 18.45
C PHE A 308 -1.72 -1.66 19.92
N LEU A 309 -2.56 -2.64 20.24
CA LEU A 309 -2.62 -3.28 21.57
C LEU A 309 -2.23 -4.75 21.52
N ALA A 310 -2.82 -5.52 20.59
CA ALA A 310 -2.59 -6.95 20.52
C ALA A 310 -2.97 -7.52 19.16
N HIS A 311 -2.23 -8.54 18.74
CA HIS A 311 -2.61 -9.45 17.68
C HIS A 311 -3.38 -10.61 18.32
N ILE A 312 -4.49 -11.03 17.71
CA ILE A 312 -5.30 -12.17 18.16
C ILE A 312 -5.30 -13.22 17.05
N ASP A 313 -4.65 -14.33 17.31
CA ASP A 313 -4.68 -15.55 16.47
C ASP A 313 -5.70 -16.57 17.01
N ALA A 314 -5.78 -17.74 16.37
CA ALA A 314 -6.73 -18.79 16.74
C ALA A 314 -6.53 -19.36 18.17
N ASP A 315 -5.32 -19.27 18.72
CA ASP A 315 -4.91 -19.90 19.98
C ASP A 315 -4.68 -18.88 21.12
N THR A 316 -4.79 -17.58 20.82
CA THR A 316 -4.58 -16.49 21.77
C THR A 316 -5.58 -16.56 22.93
N ASP A 317 -5.07 -16.58 24.18
CA ASP A 317 -5.90 -16.32 25.37
C ASP A 317 -6.22 -14.83 25.44
N ILE A 318 -7.36 -14.45 24.87
CA ILE A 318 -7.81 -13.05 24.75
C ILE A 318 -7.97 -12.38 26.13
N PRO A 319 -8.69 -12.96 27.11
CA PRO A 319 -8.79 -12.37 28.44
C PRO A 319 -7.43 -12.06 29.05
N GLN A 320 -6.48 -13.01 28.99
CA GLN A 320 -5.16 -12.83 29.59
C GLN A 320 -4.32 -11.80 28.84
N THR A 321 -4.36 -11.83 27.50
CA THR A 321 -3.61 -10.91 26.62
C THR A 321 -4.03 -9.46 26.84
N LEU A 322 -5.33 -9.21 27.02
CA LEU A 322 -5.87 -7.87 27.16
C LEU A 322 -5.97 -7.37 28.61
N LYS A 323 -5.69 -8.22 29.61
CA LYS A 323 -5.87 -7.92 31.04
C LYS A 323 -5.09 -6.70 31.53
N SER A 324 -3.88 -6.49 31.03
CA SER A 324 -3.03 -5.34 31.39
C SER A 324 -3.07 -4.21 30.36
N SER A 325 -3.88 -4.34 29.30
CA SER A 325 -3.93 -3.40 28.20
C SER A 325 -4.69 -2.11 28.54
N ALA A 326 -4.52 -1.09 27.71
CA ALA A 326 -5.30 0.15 27.79
C ALA A 326 -6.81 -0.11 27.71
N LEU A 327 -7.24 -1.18 27.03
CA LEU A 327 -8.66 -1.57 26.94
C LEU A 327 -9.20 -1.94 28.32
N SER A 328 -8.51 -2.81 29.08
CA SER A 328 -8.94 -3.21 30.42
C SER A 328 -8.93 -2.06 31.43
N GLN A 329 -8.05 -1.08 31.24
CA GLN A 329 -7.95 0.08 32.13
C GLN A 329 -9.01 1.15 31.84
N ALA A 330 -9.47 1.25 30.59
CA ALA A 330 -10.34 2.31 30.10
C ALA A 330 -11.81 1.89 29.95
N THR A 331 -12.17 0.66 30.31
CA THR A 331 -13.52 0.10 30.19
C THR A 331 -14.00 -0.46 31.53
N SER A 332 -15.32 -0.47 31.76
CA SER A 332 -15.90 -1.14 32.94
C SER A 332 -15.71 -2.66 32.86
N PRO A 333 -15.78 -3.41 33.97
CA PRO A 333 -15.69 -4.86 33.95
C PRO A 333 -16.71 -5.52 33.00
N GLU A 334 -17.94 -5.00 32.92
CA GLU A 334 -18.99 -5.49 32.02
C GLU A 334 -18.62 -5.23 30.56
N GLN A 335 -18.15 -4.02 30.24
CA GLN A 335 -17.71 -3.65 28.88
C GLN A 335 -16.51 -4.50 28.45
N PHE A 336 -15.54 -4.70 29.34
CA PHE A 336 -14.38 -5.54 29.07
C PHE A 336 -14.80 -6.99 28.76
N GLN A 337 -15.71 -7.55 29.55
CA GLN A 337 -16.24 -8.90 29.31
C GLN A 337 -17.03 -8.99 28.00
N ALA A 338 -17.82 -7.96 27.65
CA ALA A 338 -18.53 -7.89 26.37
C ALA A 338 -17.56 -7.86 25.19
N ASN A 339 -16.49 -7.06 25.28
CA ASN A 339 -15.43 -6.98 24.29
C ASN A 339 -14.69 -8.32 24.12
N VAL A 340 -14.29 -8.95 25.23
CA VAL A 340 -13.65 -10.28 25.22
C VAL A 340 -14.56 -11.29 24.54
N LYS A 341 -15.86 -11.33 24.87
CA LYS A 341 -16.83 -12.22 24.24
C LYS A 341 -16.96 -11.96 22.73
N ARG A 342 -16.96 -10.71 22.30
CA ARG A 342 -17.01 -10.34 20.87
C ARG A 342 -15.76 -10.81 20.14
N LEU A 343 -14.58 -10.57 20.70
CA LEU A 343 -13.30 -11.00 20.13
C LEU A 343 -13.21 -12.53 20.05
N GLN A 344 -13.64 -13.25 21.09
CA GLN A 344 -13.72 -14.71 21.08
C GLN A 344 -14.70 -15.26 20.02
N GLN A 345 -15.77 -14.52 19.71
CA GLN A 345 -16.66 -14.89 18.62
C GLN A 345 -15.96 -14.78 17.26
N LEU A 346 -15.21 -13.70 17.04
CA LEU A 346 -14.44 -13.49 15.81
C LEU A 346 -13.28 -14.49 15.68
N GLN A 347 -12.61 -14.80 16.80
CA GLN A 347 -11.49 -15.74 16.86
C GLN A 347 -11.87 -17.14 16.37
N LYS A 348 -13.10 -17.60 16.61
CA LYS A 348 -13.58 -18.92 16.17
C LYS A 348 -13.59 -19.10 14.64
N ASP A 349 -13.68 -18.00 13.91
CA ASP A 349 -13.75 -18.01 12.45
C ASP A 349 -12.34 -17.89 11.81
N LEU A 350 -11.29 -17.68 12.62
CA LEU A 350 -9.92 -17.62 12.14
C LEU A 350 -9.45 -19.02 11.69
N PRO A 351 -8.63 -19.09 10.63
CA PRO A 351 -7.93 -20.33 10.31
C PRO A 351 -7.02 -20.70 11.47
N LYS A 352 -6.98 -21.99 11.82
CA LYS A 352 -5.91 -22.48 12.70
C LYS A 352 -4.59 -22.29 11.97
N GLN A 353 -3.58 -21.76 12.65
CA GLN A 353 -2.25 -21.70 12.08
C GLN A 353 -1.79 -23.15 11.86
N ASP A 354 -1.63 -23.56 10.61
CA ASP A 354 -0.78 -24.71 10.32
C ASP A 354 0.65 -24.27 10.69
N SER A 355 1.28 -25.02 11.59
CA SER A 355 2.66 -24.81 12.02
C SER A 355 3.59 -24.96 10.80
N HIS A 356 3.80 -23.86 10.08
CA HIS A 356 4.84 -23.76 9.08
C HIS A 356 6.07 -23.17 9.77
N ASP A 357 6.93 -24.10 10.22
CA ASP A 357 8.33 -23.87 10.61
C ASP A 357 9.17 -23.29 9.46
#